data_AF-A0A914U8B2-F1
#
_entry.id   AF-A0A914U8B2-F1
#
_cell.length_a   1.000
_cell.length_b   1.000
_cell.length_c   1.000
_cell.angle_alpha   90.00
_cell.angle_beta   90.00
_cell.angle_gamma   90.00
#
_symmetry.space_group_name_H-M   'P 1'
#
loop_
_entity.id
_entity.type
_entity.pdbx_description
1 polymer ?
#
loop_
_entity_poly.entity_id
_entity_poly.type
_entity_poly.pdbx_seq_one_letter_code
_entity_poly.pdbx_strand_id
1 'polypeptide(L)'
;MGVIKDAASFANFDEVSIYHVDLDLKVDFEKKILEGYAVLRMKCHKSTNKVVLDSRDLSIKSVRLGGNELVFKAGSPGVLGESVTIDIPQAESGKEFDLVVYYSTSPTASALQFVDKELTADKNQPYLYSQCQAIHARSIIPCMDTPAIKQTYNARVCSLIIYLR
;
A
#
# COMPACT_ATOMS: atom_id res chain seq x y z
N MET A 1 5.83 -21.37 -19.93
CA MET A 1 6.65 -20.29 -19.34
C MET A 1 6.54 -20.40 -17.82
N GLY A 2 7.68 -20.39 -17.11
CA GLY A 2 7.72 -20.64 -15.67
C GLY A 2 6.98 -19.56 -14.85
N VAL A 3 6.47 -19.94 -13.69
CA VAL A 3 5.90 -18.98 -12.73
C VAL A 3 7.02 -18.06 -12.26
N ILE A 4 6.92 -16.77 -12.56
CA ILE A 4 7.81 -15.77 -11.97
C ILE A 4 7.44 -15.70 -10.49
N LYS A 5 8.36 -16.08 -9.61
CA LYS A 5 8.17 -16.03 -8.16
C LYS A 5 9.27 -15.16 -7.55
N ASP A 6 8.86 -14.32 -6.61
CA ASP A 6 9.75 -13.60 -5.71
C ASP A 6 9.50 -14.14 -4.30
N ALA A 7 10.52 -14.73 -3.67
CA ALA A 7 10.40 -15.31 -2.33
C ALA A 7 10.14 -14.24 -1.24
N ALA A 8 10.36 -12.96 -1.54
CA ALA A 8 10.14 -11.86 -0.62
C ALA A 8 8.74 -11.23 -0.73
N SER A 9 7.88 -11.68 -1.65
CA SER A 9 6.52 -11.16 -1.85
C SER A 9 5.47 -12.27 -1.76
N PHE A 10 4.33 -11.95 -1.16
CA PHE A 10 3.15 -12.81 -1.09
C PHE A 10 2.23 -12.63 -2.31
N ALA A 11 2.44 -11.59 -3.11
CA ALA A 11 1.51 -11.19 -4.15
C ALA A 11 1.39 -12.24 -5.28
N ASN A 12 0.17 -12.45 -5.79
CA ASN A 12 -0.10 -13.31 -6.96
C ASN A 12 0.12 -12.54 -8.28
N PHE A 13 1.28 -11.89 -8.40
CA PHE A 13 1.56 -10.97 -9.50
C PHE A 13 1.71 -11.65 -10.88
N ASP A 14 1.75 -12.99 -10.93
CA ASP A 14 1.69 -13.79 -12.15
C ASP A 14 0.25 -14.01 -12.67
N GLU A 15 -0.76 -13.82 -11.81
CA GLU A 15 -2.18 -13.89 -12.17
C GLU A 15 -2.75 -12.49 -12.48
N VAL A 16 -2.37 -11.48 -11.70
CA VAL A 16 -2.87 -10.11 -11.79
C VAL A 16 -1.76 -9.13 -11.42
N SER A 17 -1.60 -8.03 -12.15
CA SER A 17 -0.58 -7.02 -11.82
C SER A 17 -1.18 -5.63 -11.68
N ILE A 18 -0.61 -4.83 -10.79
CA ILE A 18 -0.86 -3.39 -10.72
C ILE A 18 -0.04 -2.69 -11.80
N TYR A 19 -0.67 -1.83 -12.60
CA TYR A 19 0.03 -1.02 -13.62
C TYR A 19 0.03 0.49 -13.30
N HIS A 20 -0.89 0.94 -12.46
CA HIS A 20 -0.96 2.32 -11.99
C HIS A 20 -1.50 2.40 -10.55
N VAL A 21 -1.02 3.37 -9.78
CA VAL A 21 -1.52 3.67 -8.43
C VAL A 21 -1.83 5.16 -8.29
N ASP A 22 -3.07 5.50 -7.92
CA ASP A 22 -3.40 6.86 -7.46
C ASP A 22 -3.47 6.89 -5.93
N LEU A 23 -2.68 7.75 -5.30
CA LEU A 23 -2.65 7.92 -3.84
C LEU A 23 -3.30 9.25 -3.45
N ASP A 24 -4.20 9.22 -2.47
CA ASP A 24 -4.64 10.42 -1.73
C ASP A 24 -4.41 10.15 -0.24
N LEU A 25 -3.37 10.78 0.32
CA LEU A 25 -2.86 10.53 1.66
C LEU A 25 -2.78 11.82 2.46
N LYS A 26 -3.15 11.74 3.73
CA LYS A 26 -2.96 12.78 4.72
C LYS A 26 -1.85 12.38 5.69
N VAL A 27 -0.95 13.30 5.96
CA VAL A 27 0.08 13.16 7.01
C VAL A 27 -0.47 13.65 8.34
N ASP A 28 -0.43 12.80 9.36
CA ASP A 28 -0.74 13.15 10.74
C ASP A 28 0.54 13.03 11.58
N PHE A 29 1.17 14.18 11.87
CA PHE A 29 2.43 14.23 12.63
C PHE A 29 2.22 13.93 14.13
N GLU A 30 1.04 14.18 14.68
CA GLU A 30 0.75 13.89 16.09
C GLU A 30 0.60 12.38 16.30
N LYS A 31 -0.15 11.72 15.43
CA LYS A 31 -0.32 10.26 15.46
C LYS A 31 0.83 9.50 14.82
N LYS A 32 1.69 10.19 14.06
CA LYS A 32 2.80 9.61 13.27
C LYS A 32 2.32 8.60 12.24
N ILE A 33 1.23 8.90 11.54
CA ILE A 33 0.64 8.01 10.52
C ILE A 33 0.41 8.75 9.19
N LEU A 34 0.32 7.96 8.12
CA LEU A 34 -0.36 8.36 6.89
C LEU A 34 -1.75 7.70 6.87
N GLU A 35 -2.78 8.44 6.50
CA GLU A 35 -4.14 7.92 6.36
C GLU A 35 -4.78 8.38 5.05
N GLY A 36 -5.57 7.52 4.41
CA GLY A 36 -6.22 7.86 3.16
C GLY A 36 -6.62 6.63 2.35
N TYR A 37 -6.42 6.70 1.03
CA TYR A 37 -6.69 5.58 0.15
C TYR A 37 -5.69 5.47 -1.01
N ALA A 38 -5.61 4.25 -1.55
CA ALA A 38 -4.93 3.94 -2.79
C ALA A 38 -5.93 3.36 -3.80
N VAL A 39 -5.92 3.86 -5.04
CA VAL A 39 -6.60 3.24 -6.17
C VAL A 39 -5.57 2.42 -6.93
N LEU A 40 -5.70 1.10 -6.89
CA LEU A 40 -4.84 0.15 -7.58
C LEU A 40 -5.49 -0.21 -8.91
N ARG A 41 -4.93 0.28 -10.03
CA ARG A 41 -5.37 -0.13 -11.37
C ARG A 41 -4.69 -1.41 -11.78
N MET A 42 -5.50 -2.43 -12.06
CA MET A 42 -5.04 -3.80 -12.18
C MET A 42 -5.38 -4.40 -13.54
N LYS A 43 -4.56 -5.35 -13.97
CA LYS A 43 -4.77 -6.16 -15.17
C LYS A 43 -4.62 -7.64 -14.85
N CYS A 44 -5.64 -8.43 -15.18
CA CYS A 44 -5.59 -9.88 -15.09
C CYS A 44 -4.81 -10.47 -16.27
N HIS A 45 -3.80 -11.27 -15.95
CA HIS A 45 -3.05 -12.08 -16.92
C HIS A 45 -3.62 -13.49 -16.99
N LYS A 46 -4.16 -13.99 -15.88
CA LYS A 46 -4.85 -15.28 -15.77
C LYS A 46 -6.19 -15.06 -15.09
N SER A 47 -7.16 -15.93 -15.41
CA SER A 47 -8.45 -15.86 -14.76
C SER A 47 -8.30 -16.15 -13.26
N THR A 48 -8.81 -15.27 -12.41
CA THR A 48 -8.68 -15.35 -10.95
C THR A 48 -9.88 -14.72 -10.27
N ASN A 49 -10.13 -15.15 -9.04
CA ASN A 49 -11.17 -14.62 -8.15
C ASN A 49 -10.59 -13.96 -6.90
N LYS A 50 -9.28 -13.69 -6.90
CA LYS A 50 -8.59 -13.07 -5.77
C LYS A 50 -7.46 -12.15 -6.20
N VAL A 51 -7.18 -11.16 -5.36
CA VAL A 51 -5.97 -10.34 -5.40
C VAL A 51 -5.22 -10.52 -4.10
N VAL A 52 -3.92 -10.79 -4.17
CA VAL A 52 -3.05 -10.90 -3.00
C VAL A 52 -2.04 -9.75 -3.04
N LEU A 53 -2.02 -8.95 -1.98
CA LEU A 53 -1.09 -7.84 -1.78
C LEU A 53 -0.15 -8.11 -0.62
N ASP A 54 1.02 -7.49 -0.65
CA ASP A 54 1.92 -7.36 0.50
C ASP A 54 1.47 -6.22 1.40
N SER A 55 1.52 -6.46 2.72
CA SER A 55 1.26 -5.47 3.77
C SER A 55 2.25 -5.65 4.91
N ARG A 56 2.49 -4.57 5.65
CA ARG A 56 3.12 -4.61 6.97
C ARG A 56 2.55 -3.51 7.85
N ASP A 57 1.87 -3.93 8.92
CA ASP A 57 1.33 -3.03 9.95
C ASP A 57 0.41 -1.95 9.37
N LEU A 58 -0.33 -2.29 8.31
CA LEU A 58 -1.35 -1.41 7.74
C LEU A 58 -2.72 -1.72 8.37
N SER A 59 -3.42 -0.68 8.80
CA SER A 59 -4.82 -0.80 9.20
C SER A 59 -5.71 -0.60 7.99
N ILE A 60 -6.10 -1.70 7.34
CA ILE A 60 -7.03 -1.68 6.20
C ILE A 60 -8.47 -1.53 6.74
N LYS A 61 -9.12 -0.43 6.36
CA LYS A 61 -10.48 -0.08 6.78
C LYS A 61 -11.53 -0.67 5.85
N SER A 62 -11.31 -0.58 4.53
CA SER A 62 -12.19 -1.20 3.52
C SER A 62 -11.47 -1.38 2.19
N VAL A 63 -11.94 -2.34 1.41
CA VAL A 63 -11.53 -2.56 0.02
C VAL A 63 -12.76 -2.54 -0.85
N ARG A 64 -12.73 -1.82 -1.97
CA ARG A 64 -13.90 -1.65 -2.85
C ARG A 64 -13.58 -1.89 -4.32
N LEU A 65 -14.55 -2.43 -5.04
CA LEU A 65 -14.54 -2.61 -6.49
C LEU A 65 -15.86 -2.11 -7.08
N GLY A 66 -15.79 -1.11 -7.97
CA GLY A 66 -17.00 -0.52 -8.56
C GLY A 66 -17.99 0.03 -7.53
N GLY A 67 -17.48 0.51 -6.39
CA GLY A 67 -18.28 1.01 -5.26
C GLY A 67 -18.76 -0.05 -4.27
N ASN A 68 -18.68 -1.34 -4.60
CA ASN A 68 -19.06 -2.43 -3.70
C ASN A 68 -17.91 -2.80 -2.77
N GLU A 69 -18.22 -3.02 -1.49
CA GLU A 69 -17.25 -3.48 -0.51
C GLU A 69 -16.93 -4.97 -0.73
N LEU A 70 -15.64 -5.30 -0.60
CA LEU A 70 -15.12 -6.65 -0.79
C LEU A 70 -14.67 -7.25 0.54
N VAL A 71 -14.78 -8.57 0.63
CA VAL A 71 -14.20 -9.33 1.74
C VAL A 71 -12.70 -9.43 1.52
N PHE A 72 -11.94 -9.19 2.58
CA PHE A 72 -10.50 -9.41 2.58
C PHE A 72 -10.06 -10.09 3.88
N LYS A 73 -8.92 -10.77 3.81
CA LYS A 73 -8.30 -11.45 4.94
C LYS A 73 -6.82 -11.14 4.99
N ALA A 74 -6.36 -10.70 6.15
CA ALA A 74 -4.94 -10.60 6.45
C ALA A 74 -4.39 -11.97 6.87
N GLY A 75 -3.20 -12.31 6.38
CA GLY A 75 -2.42 -13.45 6.84
C GLY A 75 -1.81 -13.20 8.22
N SER A 76 -1.13 -14.22 8.75
CA SER A 76 -0.35 -14.05 9.98
C SER A 76 0.90 -13.21 9.72
N PRO A 77 1.20 -12.20 10.54
CA PRO A 77 2.39 -11.38 10.38
C PRO A 77 3.66 -12.20 10.60
N GLY A 78 4.69 -11.93 9.79
CA GLY A 78 6.01 -12.53 9.90
C GLY A 78 7.12 -11.59 9.45
N VAL A 79 8.34 -12.13 9.23
CA VAL A 79 9.51 -11.33 8.84
C VAL A 79 9.30 -10.55 7.54
N LEU A 80 8.47 -11.06 6.63
CA LEU A 80 8.11 -10.41 5.37
C LEU A 80 6.90 -9.45 5.48
N GLY A 81 6.28 -9.32 6.67
CA GLY A 81 4.96 -8.71 6.84
C GLY A 81 3.85 -9.74 6.76
N GLU A 82 2.67 -9.34 6.28
CA GLU A 82 1.53 -10.23 6.03
C GLU A 82 1.00 -10.09 4.61
N SER A 83 0.29 -11.12 4.15
CA SER A 83 -0.50 -11.03 2.93
C SER A 83 -1.87 -10.39 3.21
N VAL A 84 -2.41 -9.70 2.23
CA VAL A 84 -3.81 -9.25 2.21
C VAL A 84 -4.48 -9.89 1.01
N THR A 85 -5.32 -10.90 1.26
CA THR A 85 -6.09 -11.60 0.23
C THR A 85 -7.46 -10.97 0.12
N ILE A 86 -7.80 -10.44 -1.05
CA ILE A 86 -9.06 -9.78 -1.36
C ILE A 86 -9.84 -10.69 -2.30
N ASP A 87 -11.06 -11.04 -1.93
CA ASP A 87 -11.96 -11.80 -2.79
C ASP A 87 -12.58 -10.85 -3.81
N ILE A 88 -12.43 -11.16 -5.11
CA ILE A 88 -13.02 -10.40 -6.20
C ILE A 88 -14.00 -11.28 -6.99
N PRO A 89 -15.02 -10.70 -7.65
CA PRO A 89 -15.77 -11.41 -8.67
C PRO A 89 -14.81 -11.98 -9.72
N GLN A 90 -15.13 -13.15 -10.26
CA GLN A 90 -14.33 -13.81 -11.30
C GLN A 90 -13.91 -12.79 -12.37
N ALA A 91 -12.60 -12.63 -12.53
CA ALA A 91 -11.99 -11.76 -13.51
C ALA A 91 -11.26 -12.62 -14.54
N GLU A 92 -11.68 -12.53 -15.80
CA GLU A 92 -11.05 -13.28 -16.89
C GLU A 92 -9.72 -12.65 -17.31
N SER A 93 -8.85 -13.45 -17.93
CA SER A 93 -7.61 -12.95 -18.53
C SER A 93 -7.89 -11.78 -19.50
N GLY A 94 -7.08 -10.73 -19.40
CA GLY A 94 -7.23 -9.49 -20.16
C GLY A 94 -8.16 -8.45 -19.52
N LYS A 95 -8.93 -8.81 -18.48
CA LYS A 95 -9.80 -7.85 -17.77
C LYS A 95 -8.97 -6.85 -16.98
N GLU A 96 -9.42 -5.60 -17.00
CA GLU A 96 -8.87 -4.51 -16.18
C GLU A 96 -9.93 -4.02 -15.20
N PHE A 97 -9.49 -3.63 -14.00
CA PHE A 97 -10.36 -3.14 -12.94
C PHE A 97 -9.56 -2.35 -11.90
N ASP A 98 -10.29 -1.55 -11.12
CA ASP A 98 -9.72 -0.68 -10.09
C ASP A 98 -10.17 -1.15 -8.71
N LEU A 99 -9.20 -1.40 -7.82
CA LEU A 99 -9.46 -1.60 -6.39
C LEU A 99 -9.17 -0.32 -5.62
N VAL A 100 -10.13 0.12 -4.80
CA VAL A 100 -9.92 1.24 -3.88
C VAL A 100 -9.71 0.68 -2.49
N VAL A 101 -8.53 0.92 -1.92
CA VAL A 101 -8.16 0.46 -0.58
C VAL A 101 -8.07 1.66 0.35
N TYR A 102 -8.93 1.72 1.37
CA TYR A 102 -8.88 2.73 2.42
C TYR A 102 -8.10 2.18 3.60
N TYR A 103 -7.06 2.89 4.04
CA TYR A 103 -6.15 2.39 5.06
C TYR A 103 -5.43 3.51 5.82
N SER A 104 -4.70 3.12 6.87
CA SER A 104 -3.68 3.96 7.49
C SER A 104 -2.44 3.16 7.84
N THR A 105 -1.28 3.81 7.88
CA THR A 105 -0.03 3.20 8.34
C THR A 105 0.00 3.08 9.86
N SER A 106 0.94 2.29 10.38
CA SER A 106 1.27 2.26 11.80
C SER A 106 2.20 3.42 12.20
N PRO A 107 2.14 3.93 13.44
CA PRO A 107 3.17 4.80 14.02
C PRO A 107 4.58 4.20 14.00
N THR A 108 4.67 2.87 13.90
CA THR A 108 5.92 2.11 13.80
C THR A 108 6.17 1.57 12.38
N ALA A 109 5.53 2.17 11.37
CA ALA A 109 5.71 1.76 9.97
C ALA A 109 7.20 1.74 9.61
N SER A 110 7.70 0.56 9.26
CA SER A 110 9.13 0.32 9.02
C SER A 110 9.76 1.16 7.90
N ALA A 111 8.92 1.73 7.04
CA ALA A 111 9.33 2.54 5.91
C ALA A 111 9.34 4.04 6.20
N LEU A 112 8.80 4.48 7.34
CA LEU A 112 8.56 5.89 7.64
C LEU A 112 9.33 6.29 8.89
N GLN A 113 10.03 7.42 8.79
CA GLN A 113 10.65 8.05 9.96
C GLN A 113 10.03 9.43 10.18
N PHE A 114 9.27 9.54 11.27
CA PHE A 114 8.82 10.82 11.80
C PHE A 114 9.89 11.38 12.72
N VAL A 115 10.32 12.60 12.45
CA VAL A 115 11.36 13.32 13.18
C VAL A 115 10.70 14.50 13.87
N ASP A 116 10.78 14.52 15.21
CA ASP A 116 10.25 15.61 16.02
C ASP A 116 11.05 16.89 15.75
N LYS A 117 10.43 18.07 15.91
CA LYS A 117 11.03 19.34 15.50
C LYS A 117 12.38 19.58 16.17
N GLU A 118 12.58 19.16 17.41
CA GLU A 118 13.83 19.36 18.15
C GLU A 118 15.04 18.65 17.52
N LEU A 119 14.79 17.64 16.68
CA LEU A 119 15.78 16.85 15.97
C LEU A 119 16.02 17.35 14.53
N THR A 120 15.29 18.36 14.07
CA THR A 120 15.52 18.98 12.75
C THR A 120 16.55 20.10 12.86
N ALA A 121 17.17 20.44 11.73
CA ALA A 121 18.30 21.39 11.69
C ALA A 121 17.91 22.80 12.19
N ASP A 122 16.70 23.26 11.89
CA ASP A 122 16.20 24.59 12.28
C ASP A 122 15.39 24.59 13.58
N LYS A 123 15.02 23.40 14.08
CA LYS A 123 14.23 23.15 15.29
C LYS A 123 12.80 23.70 15.28
N ASN A 124 12.29 24.12 14.11
CA ASN A 124 11.02 24.83 14.02
C ASN A 124 9.86 23.91 13.64
N GLN A 125 10.12 22.89 12.81
CA GLN A 125 9.07 22.03 12.25
C GLN A 125 9.47 20.56 12.31
N PRO A 126 8.49 19.65 12.45
CA PRO A 126 8.74 18.22 12.33
C PRO A 126 9.05 17.85 10.88
N TYR A 127 9.63 16.67 10.67
CA TYR A 127 10.00 16.17 9.36
C TYR A 127 9.58 14.72 9.18
N LEU A 128 9.25 14.34 7.95
CA LEU A 128 8.90 12.97 7.58
C LEU A 128 9.68 12.59 6.32
N TYR A 129 10.31 11.42 6.34
CA TYR A 129 10.84 10.79 5.14
C TYR A 129 10.52 9.31 5.09
N SER A 130 10.61 8.73 3.89
CA SER A 130 10.43 7.31 3.66
C SER A 130 11.70 6.63 3.13
N GLN A 131 11.81 5.34 3.41
CA GLN A 131 12.83 4.45 2.85
C GLN A 131 12.18 3.09 2.54
N CYS A 132 11.98 2.79 1.26
CA CYS A 132 11.22 1.62 0.83
C CYS A 132 12.08 0.39 0.51
N GLN A 133 13.34 0.57 0.11
CA GLN A 133 14.20 -0.57 -0.24
C GLN A 133 14.58 -1.36 1.02
N ALA A 134 14.49 -2.70 1.04
CA ALA A 134 14.15 -3.58 -0.08
C ALA A 134 12.65 -3.93 -0.21
N ILE A 135 11.93 -4.06 0.89
CA ILE A 135 10.55 -4.56 0.95
C ILE A 135 9.69 -3.78 1.96
N HIS A 136 9.96 -2.49 2.09
CA HIS A 136 9.28 -1.61 3.04
C HIS A 136 8.15 -0.81 2.39
N ALA A 137 8.00 -0.83 1.06
CA ALA A 137 6.86 -0.16 0.41
C ALA A 137 5.52 -0.69 0.92
N ARG A 138 5.44 -2.00 1.23
CA ARG A 138 4.28 -2.65 1.88
C ARG A 138 3.89 -2.09 3.26
N SER A 139 4.77 -1.31 3.88
CA SER A 139 4.51 -0.62 5.16
C SER A 139 3.96 0.80 4.97
N ILE A 140 3.84 1.26 3.73
CA ILE A 140 3.23 2.55 3.35
C ILE A 140 1.96 2.34 2.52
N ILE A 141 1.95 1.36 1.61
CA ILE A 141 0.88 1.12 0.65
C ILE A 141 0.64 -0.39 0.57
N PRO A 142 -0.61 -0.89 0.61
CA PRO A 142 -0.87 -2.29 0.28
C PRO A 142 -0.64 -2.49 -1.22
N CYS A 143 0.41 -3.21 -1.60
CA CYS A 143 0.90 -3.26 -2.98
C CYS A 143 1.52 -4.62 -3.34
N MET A 144 1.97 -4.78 -4.58
CA MET A 144 2.79 -5.92 -5.00
C MET A 144 4.25 -5.53 -4.81
N ASP A 145 4.80 -5.76 -3.62
CA ASP A 145 6.09 -5.22 -3.19
C ASP A 145 7.25 -6.12 -3.63
N THR A 146 7.42 -6.17 -4.95
CA THR A 146 8.47 -6.89 -5.66
C THR A 146 9.05 -6.00 -6.78
N PRO A 147 10.37 -6.00 -7.00
CA PRO A 147 10.96 -5.29 -8.13
C PRO A 147 10.57 -5.86 -9.50
N ALA A 148 9.94 -7.05 -9.55
CA ALA A 148 9.43 -7.65 -10.77
C ALA A 148 8.26 -6.87 -11.39
N ILE A 149 7.52 -6.12 -10.57
CA ILE A 149 6.39 -5.29 -11.01
C ILE A 149 6.82 -3.82 -11.04
N LYS A 150 6.53 -3.16 -12.17
CA LYS A 150 6.71 -1.72 -12.35
C LYS A 150 5.35 -1.10 -12.62
N GLN A 151 5.04 -0.04 -11.89
CA GLN A 151 3.81 0.73 -12.08
C GLN A 151 4.13 2.22 -12.20
N THR A 152 3.21 2.93 -12.84
CA THR A 152 3.15 4.40 -12.76
C THR A 152 2.37 4.80 -11.51
N TYR A 153 2.52 6.05 -11.05
CA TYR A 153 1.71 6.53 -9.93
C TYR A 153 1.43 8.03 -10.01
N ASN A 154 0.31 8.45 -9.42
CA ASN A 154 0.05 9.83 -9.02
C ASN A 154 -0.09 9.87 -7.50
N ALA A 155 0.25 11.01 -6.89
CA ALA A 155 0.07 11.20 -5.46
C ALA A 155 -0.43 12.61 -5.15
N ARG A 156 -1.48 12.68 -4.35
CA ARG A 156 -1.88 13.86 -3.60
C ARG A 156 -1.56 13.60 -2.14
N VAL A 157 -0.67 14.41 -1.59
CA VAL A 157 -0.27 14.32 -0.18
C VAL A 157 -0.64 15.62 0.52
N CYS A 158 -1.60 15.54 1.43
CA CYS A 158 -2.01 16.66 2.26
C CYS A 158 -1.27 16.61 3.60
N SER A 159 -0.55 17.67 3.93
CA SER A 159 0.05 17.83 5.25
C SER A 159 -0.53 19.07 5.89
N LEU A 160 -1.16 18.91 7.05
CA LEU A 160 -1.60 20.04 7.87
C LEU A 160 -0.58 20.24 8.99
N ILE A 161 0.30 21.22 8.81
CA ILE A 161 1.15 21.71 9.88
C ILE A 161 0.36 22.82 10.58
N ILE A 162 -0.15 22.52 11.78
CA ILE A 162 -0.79 23.54 12.61
C ILE A 162 0.32 24.39 13.23
N TYR A 163 0.46 25.62 12.77
CA TYR A 163 1.31 26.63 13.43
C TYR A 163 0.65 27.02 14.75
N LEU A 164 0.97 26.32 15.84
CA LEU A 164 0.81 26.89 17.17
C LEU A 164 1.96 27.89 17.36
N ARG A 165 1.61 29.17 17.30
CA ARG A 165 2.48 30.30 17.67
C ARG A 165 2.76 30.29 19.17
#